data_AF-A0A843CGX7-F1
#
_entry.id   AF-A0A843CGX7-F1
#
_cell.length_a   1.000
_cell.length_b   1.000
_cell.length_c   1.000
_cell.angle_alpha   90.00
_cell.angle_beta   90.00
_cell.angle_gamma   90.00
#
_symmetry.space_group_name_H-M   'P 1'
#
loop_
_entity.id
_entity.type
_entity.pdbx_description
1 polymer ?
#
loop_
_entity_poly.entity_id
_entity_poly.type
_entity_poly.pdbx_seq_one_letter_code
_entity_poly.pdbx_strand_id
1 'polypeptide(L)'
;ENGTMHWNFTEGDAYVTLSYNGTLTDHHVGGVAIPSGRVVTAHITLWYKTSLGFNGILQVVIPELDRTGSIIAETVSGNVPPSLSWTQASFGLTLPFDTAYFTPRFAAKASVGSVELSTVRMDLYSLERDPSAPFGFTLPISNMTLESPPRQSLVQFKGEGSVSSSGQSYSLNSSDELGWFAFSPGSFTATQFSGDLKIGAIVLGNSQGLAPLKSNEAFDNGVASITVSSTSAIIFARPFARGYSLTSVGFSRSPLQTLDGLAVFLDVSPGIYSVSVPALGTLEVAYLASLGLIVGILVATLAESLSQLFEKSVSRFERAGRDA
;
A
#
# COMPACT_ATOMS: atom_id res chain seq x y z
N GLU A 1 -10.43 31.52 -7.05
CA GLU A 1 -11.89 31.35 -7.06
C GLU A 1 -12.18 29.87 -6.84
N ASN A 2 -12.94 29.50 -5.80
CA ASN A 2 -13.24 28.09 -5.51
C ASN A 2 -14.33 27.60 -6.47
N GLY A 3 -13.90 27.09 -7.63
CA GLY A 3 -14.78 26.46 -8.61
C GLY A 3 -15.56 25.32 -7.97
N THR A 4 -16.87 25.32 -8.17
CA THR A 4 -17.78 24.25 -7.77
C THR A 4 -18.25 23.53 -9.02
N MET A 5 -18.25 22.20 -8.97
CA MET A 5 -18.84 21.37 -10.00
C MET A 5 -20.23 20.95 -9.57
N HIS A 6 -21.22 21.09 -10.45
CA HIS A 6 -22.61 20.75 -10.16
C HIS A 6 -23.11 19.69 -11.14
N TRP A 7 -23.63 18.59 -10.61
CA TRP A 7 -24.29 17.53 -11.37
C TRP A 7 -25.75 17.45 -10.96
N ASN A 8 -26.65 17.59 -11.92
CA ASN A 8 -28.09 17.55 -11.71
C ASN A 8 -28.69 16.32 -12.40
N PHE A 9 -29.52 15.58 -11.67
CA PHE A 9 -30.17 14.35 -12.09
C PHE A 9 -31.68 14.62 -12.10
N THR A 10 -32.24 14.75 -13.29
CA THR A 10 -33.64 15.18 -13.46
C THR A 10 -34.57 14.04 -13.86
N GLU A 11 -34.10 13.06 -14.64
CA GLU A 11 -34.92 11.92 -15.07
C GLU A 11 -34.06 10.67 -15.37
N GLY A 12 -34.46 9.52 -14.82
CA GLY A 12 -33.84 8.20 -15.09
C GLY A 12 -32.50 7.96 -14.38
N ASP A 13 -32.13 6.68 -14.19
CA ASP A 13 -30.85 6.31 -13.59
C ASP A 13 -29.68 6.79 -14.47
N ALA A 14 -29.03 7.88 -14.10
CA ALA A 14 -27.86 8.40 -14.79
C ALA A 14 -26.59 8.21 -13.96
N TYR A 15 -25.49 7.95 -14.66
CA TYR A 15 -24.15 7.78 -14.09
C TYR A 15 -23.23 8.86 -14.64
N VAL A 16 -22.67 9.67 -13.76
CA VAL A 16 -21.72 10.74 -14.10
C VAL A 16 -20.39 10.41 -13.45
N THR A 17 -19.30 10.52 -14.21
CA THR A 17 -17.94 10.35 -13.71
C THR A 17 -17.04 11.48 -14.18
N LEU A 18 -16.18 11.97 -13.28
CA LEU A 18 -15.13 12.93 -13.59
C LEU A 18 -13.78 12.38 -13.16
N SER A 19 -12.82 12.39 -14.09
CA SER A 19 -11.42 12.08 -13.80
C SER A 19 -10.69 13.33 -13.34
N TYR A 20 -10.13 13.32 -12.13
CA TYR A 20 -9.19 14.35 -11.70
C TYR A 20 -7.82 14.06 -12.33
N ASN A 21 -7.20 15.07 -12.95
CA ASN A 21 -5.94 15.00 -13.72
C ASN A 21 -5.96 14.16 -15.03
N GLY A 22 -7.13 13.69 -15.49
CA GLY A 22 -7.29 12.97 -16.77
C GLY A 22 -6.62 11.60 -16.81
N THR A 23 -7.29 10.58 -17.37
CA THR A 23 -6.70 9.23 -17.48
C THR A 23 -5.84 9.05 -18.75
N LEU A 24 -5.98 9.96 -19.73
CA LEU A 24 -5.24 10.00 -20.99
C LEU A 24 -5.11 11.46 -21.44
N THR A 25 -3.89 11.89 -21.75
CA THR A 25 -3.62 13.16 -22.45
C THR A 25 -2.73 12.84 -23.65
N ASP A 26 -3.18 13.19 -24.87
CA ASP A 26 -2.40 13.06 -26.11
C ASP A 26 -1.68 11.71 -26.30
N HIS A 27 -2.43 10.60 -26.28
CA HIS A 27 -1.92 9.23 -26.44
C HIS A 27 -0.93 8.74 -25.38
N HIS A 28 -0.72 9.49 -24.30
CA HIS A 28 0.07 9.06 -23.14
C HIS A 28 -0.87 8.70 -21.99
N VAL A 29 -0.49 7.68 -21.21
CA VAL A 29 -1.17 7.32 -19.97
C VAL A 29 -1.16 8.55 -19.06
N GLY A 30 -2.35 9.11 -18.81
CA GLY A 30 -2.55 10.24 -17.91
C GLY A 30 -2.63 9.77 -16.45
N GLY A 31 -2.70 10.73 -15.53
CA GLY A 31 -2.79 10.49 -14.10
C GLY A 31 -1.46 10.63 -13.37
N VAL A 32 -1.44 10.17 -12.12
CA VAL A 32 -0.27 10.27 -11.25
C VAL A 32 0.65 9.10 -11.50
N ALA A 33 1.87 9.39 -11.97
CA ALA A 33 2.92 8.40 -12.13
C ALA A 33 3.53 8.00 -10.77
N ILE A 34 3.66 6.71 -10.55
CA ILE A 34 4.33 6.13 -9.39
C ILE A 34 5.77 5.78 -9.78
N PRO A 35 6.79 6.29 -9.06
CA PRO A 35 8.17 5.92 -9.34
C PRO A 35 8.39 4.41 -9.18
N SER A 36 9.19 3.83 -10.07
CA SER A 36 9.54 2.40 -10.03
C SER A 36 10.03 1.97 -8.64
N GLY A 37 9.47 0.89 -8.10
CA GLY A 37 9.89 0.31 -6.82
C GLY A 37 9.43 1.10 -5.60
N ARG A 38 8.49 2.04 -5.76
CA ARG A 38 7.80 2.71 -4.66
C ARG A 38 6.42 2.12 -4.48
N VAL A 39 5.96 2.13 -3.23
CA VAL A 39 4.57 1.89 -2.87
C VAL A 39 3.99 3.24 -2.45
N VAL A 40 2.78 3.55 -2.89
CA VAL A 40 2.17 4.87 -2.64
C VAL A 40 0.84 4.70 -1.94
N THR A 41 0.70 5.35 -0.79
CA THR A 41 -0.59 5.58 -0.12
C THR A 41 -1.16 6.90 -0.62
N ALA A 42 -2.40 6.88 -1.08
CA ALA A 42 -3.13 8.08 -1.49
C ALA A 42 -4.26 8.36 -0.49
N HIS A 43 -4.39 9.62 -0.09
CA HIS A 43 -5.49 10.12 0.73
C HIS A 43 -6.22 11.21 -0.03
N ILE A 44 -7.45 10.93 -0.43
CA ILE A 44 -8.28 11.81 -1.23
C ILE A 44 -9.32 12.43 -0.33
N THR A 45 -9.44 13.75 -0.37
CA THR A 45 -10.48 14.50 0.32
C THR A 45 -11.24 15.35 -0.68
N LEU A 46 -12.55 15.46 -0.49
CA LEU A 46 -13.40 16.31 -1.28
C LEU A 46 -14.45 16.98 -0.38
N TRP A 47 -14.87 18.18 -0.74
CA TRP A 47 -16.07 18.79 -0.18
C TRP A 47 -17.24 18.52 -1.10
N TYR A 48 -18.37 18.11 -0.52
CA TYR A 48 -19.58 17.85 -1.27
C TYR A 48 -20.82 18.36 -0.53
N LYS A 49 -21.91 18.54 -1.29
CA LYS A 49 -23.27 18.63 -0.78
C LYS A 49 -24.22 18.05 -1.82
N THR A 50 -25.38 17.60 -1.38
CA THR A 50 -26.43 17.03 -2.21
C THR A 50 -27.72 17.84 -2.06
N SER A 51 -28.61 17.79 -3.05
CA SER A 51 -29.93 18.39 -2.91
C SER A 51 -30.82 17.60 -1.95
N LEU A 52 -31.89 18.25 -1.50
CA LEU A 52 -33.04 17.55 -0.93
C LEU A 52 -33.61 16.60 -1.98
N GLY A 53 -33.79 15.33 -1.62
CA GLY A 53 -34.30 14.29 -2.53
C GLY A 53 -33.25 13.59 -3.41
N PHE A 54 -31.95 13.86 -3.20
CA PHE A 54 -30.90 13.04 -3.83
C PHE A 54 -31.05 11.57 -3.40
N ASN A 55 -31.30 10.70 -4.38
CA ASN A 55 -31.61 9.28 -4.15
C ASN A 55 -30.51 8.33 -4.62
N GLY A 56 -29.32 8.87 -4.85
CA GLY A 56 -28.23 8.16 -5.48
C GLY A 56 -27.07 7.79 -4.57
N ILE A 57 -25.96 7.47 -5.21
CA ILE A 57 -24.66 7.23 -4.57
C ILE A 57 -23.63 8.21 -5.10
N LEU A 58 -22.68 8.57 -4.25
CA LEU A 58 -21.46 9.29 -4.59
C LEU A 58 -20.28 8.46 -4.10
N GLN A 59 -19.31 8.20 -4.96
CA GLN A 59 -18.14 7.36 -4.68
C GLN A 59 -16.88 7.93 -5.34
N VAL A 60 -15.73 7.50 -4.82
CA VAL A 60 -14.42 7.69 -5.45
C VAL A 60 -14.00 6.35 -6.07
N VAL A 61 -13.66 6.37 -7.34
CA VAL A 61 -13.19 5.20 -8.11
C VAL A 61 -11.75 5.45 -8.52
N ILE A 62 -10.87 4.47 -8.36
CA ILE A 62 -9.45 4.60 -8.64
C ILE A 62 -9.03 3.45 -9.55
N PRO A 63 -9.01 3.69 -10.87
CA PRO A 63 -8.36 2.80 -11.80
C PRO A 63 -6.85 2.83 -11.54
N GLU A 64 -6.29 1.64 -11.38
CA GLU A 64 -4.88 1.39 -11.17
C GLU A 64 -4.33 0.77 -12.46
N LEU A 65 -3.32 1.41 -13.04
CA LEU A 65 -2.75 1.04 -14.33
C LEU A 65 -1.32 0.55 -14.14
N ASP A 66 -0.94 -0.48 -14.89
CA ASP A 66 0.46 -0.91 -15.00
C ASP A 66 1.27 -0.01 -15.95
N ARG A 67 2.54 -0.36 -16.19
CA ARG A 67 3.43 0.40 -17.09
C ARG A 67 3.01 0.35 -18.57
N THR A 68 2.16 -0.60 -18.95
CA THR A 68 1.60 -0.71 -20.30
C THR A 68 0.35 0.14 -20.47
N GLY A 69 -0.17 0.72 -19.38
CA GLY A 69 -1.43 1.44 -19.36
C GLY A 69 -2.65 0.53 -19.21
N SER A 70 -2.45 -0.76 -18.91
CA SER A 70 -3.54 -1.71 -18.70
C SER A 70 -4.07 -1.59 -17.27
N ILE A 71 -5.40 -1.65 -17.10
CA ILE A 71 -6.04 -1.66 -15.78
C ILE A 71 -5.71 -2.99 -15.09
N ILE A 72 -5.03 -2.91 -13.95
CA ILE A 72 -4.74 -4.07 -13.09
C ILE A 72 -5.79 -4.24 -11.98
N ALA A 73 -6.37 -3.15 -11.53
CA ALA A 73 -7.44 -3.13 -10.55
C ALA A 73 -8.22 -1.80 -10.62
N GLU A 74 -9.44 -1.83 -10.09
CA GLU A 74 -10.27 -0.65 -9.93
C GLU A 74 -10.83 -0.65 -8.51
N THR A 75 -10.27 0.19 -7.65
CA THR A 75 -10.69 0.29 -6.26
C THR A 75 -11.81 1.32 -6.13
N VAL A 76 -12.90 0.97 -5.46
CA VAL A 76 -14.08 1.82 -5.29
C VAL A 76 -14.31 2.10 -3.81
N SER A 77 -14.49 3.37 -3.44
CA SER A 77 -14.81 3.76 -2.06
C SER A 77 -16.19 3.27 -1.63
N GLY A 78 -16.43 3.26 -0.32
CA GLY A 78 -17.79 3.20 0.20
C GLY A 78 -18.65 4.36 -0.33
N ASN A 79 -19.98 4.19 -0.27
CA ASN A 79 -20.93 5.26 -0.61
C ASN A 79 -20.80 6.41 0.37
N VAL A 80 -20.57 7.62 -0.14
CA VAL A 80 -20.58 8.85 0.63
C VAL A 80 -22.05 9.17 1.00
N PRO A 81 -22.38 9.33 2.30
CA PRO A 81 -23.74 9.62 2.71
C PRO A 81 -24.25 10.96 2.14
N PRO A 82 -25.51 11.08 1.71
CA PRO A 82 -26.07 12.37 1.27
C PRO A 82 -25.99 13.43 2.38
N SER A 83 -25.75 14.69 2.02
CA SER A 83 -25.68 15.80 2.98
C SER A 83 -26.19 17.10 2.38
N LEU A 84 -27.11 17.79 3.05
CA LEU A 84 -27.68 19.06 2.60
C LEU A 84 -26.74 20.26 2.83
N SER A 85 -25.69 20.08 3.62
CA SER A 85 -24.66 21.09 3.90
C SER A 85 -23.32 20.66 3.32
N TRP A 86 -22.44 21.64 3.04
CA TRP A 86 -21.06 21.34 2.68
C TRP A 86 -20.40 20.47 3.74
N THR A 87 -20.02 19.27 3.33
CA THR A 87 -19.46 18.22 4.18
C THR A 87 -18.19 17.71 3.52
N GLN A 88 -17.18 17.40 4.31
CA GLN A 88 -15.96 16.79 3.80
C GLN A 88 -16.11 15.27 3.80
N ALA A 89 -15.78 14.63 2.68
CA ALA A 89 -15.57 13.19 2.59
C ALA A 89 -14.09 12.91 2.36
N SER A 90 -13.62 11.79 2.92
CA SER A 90 -12.26 11.31 2.74
C SER A 90 -12.26 9.84 2.30
N PHE A 91 -11.26 9.49 1.50
CA PHE A 91 -11.01 8.12 1.06
C PHE A 91 -9.51 7.88 1.04
N GLY A 92 -9.05 6.92 1.84
CA GLY A 92 -7.67 6.46 1.85
C GLY A 92 -7.54 5.12 1.14
N LEU A 93 -6.47 4.96 0.38
CA LEU A 93 -6.04 3.66 -0.13
C LEU A 93 -4.53 3.62 -0.26
N THR A 94 -3.98 2.44 -0.48
CA THR A 94 -2.64 2.31 -1.06
C THR A 94 -2.69 1.43 -2.25
N LEU A 95 -1.88 1.81 -3.19
CA LEU A 95 -1.86 1.27 -4.51
C LEU A 95 -1.01 -0.01 -4.50
N PRO A 96 -1.43 -1.05 -5.24
CA PRO A 96 -0.62 -2.23 -5.47
C PRO A 96 0.81 -1.91 -5.95
N PHE A 97 1.71 -2.85 -5.72
CA PHE A 97 3.13 -2.72 -6.06
C PHE A 97 3.41 -2.59 -7.56
N ASP A 98 2.52 -3.17 -8.37
CA ASP A 98 2.56 -3.16 -9.82
C ASP A 98 1.83 -1.95 -10.43
N THR A 99 1.20 -1.10 -9.62
CA THR A 99 0.65 0.17 -10.09
C THR A 99 1.77 1.09 -10.54
N ALA A 100 1.72 1.51 -11.80
CA ALA A 100 2.59 2.52 -12.37
C ALA A 100 1.89 3.88 -12.50
N TYR A 101 0.57 3.86 -12.73
CA TYR A 101 -0.24 5.07 -12.81
C TYR A 101 -1.58 4.87 -12.12
N PHE A 102 -2.15 5.93 -11.57
CA PHE A 102 -3.52 5.92 -11.08
C PHE A 102 -4.13 7.31 -11.18
N THR A 103 -5.46 7.38 -11.18
CA THR A 103 -6.14 8.68 -11.14
C THR A 103 -7.46 8.55 -10.38
N PRO A 104 -7.78 9.46 -9.45
CA PRO A 104 -9.06 9.41 -8.80
C PRO A 104 -10.15 9.90 -9.74
N ARG A 105 -11.26 9.15 -9.78
CA ARG A 105 -12.50 9.48 -10.47
C ARG A 105 -13.58 9.68 -9.43
N PHE A 106 -14.35 10.75 -9.56
CA PHE A 106 -15.55 10.96 -8.75
C PHE A 106 -16.74 10.48 -9.55
N ALA A 107 -17.49 9.54 -8.99
CA ALA A 107 -18.62 8.90 -9.64
C ALA A 107 -19.90 9.16 -8.84
N ALA A 108 -20.96 9.58 -9.52
CA ALA A 108 -22.28 9.68 -8.95
C ALA A 108 -23.31 8.95 -9.82
N LYS A 109 -24.15 8.14 -9.19
CA LYS A 109 -25.29 7.50 -9.84
C LYS A 109 -26.56 7.91 -9.12
N ALA A 110 -27.49 8.56 -9.81
CA ALA A 110 -28.78 8.95 -9.23
C ALA A 110 -29.85 9.05 -10.32
N SER A 111 -31.11 9.02 -9.91
CA SER A 111 -32.25 9.31 -10.79
C SER A 111 -32.92 10.64 -10.50
N VAL A 112 -32.78 11.17 -9.27
CA VAL A 112 -33.31 12.46 -8.87
C VAL A 112 -32.33 13.16 -7.93
N GLY A 113 -32.24 14.48 -8.05
CA GLY A 113 -31.53 15.37 -7.16
C GLY A 113 -30.23 15.92 -7.77
N SER A 114 -29.37 16.51 -6.95
CA SER A 114 -28.09 17.02 -7.42
C SER A 114 -26.96 16.75 -6.44
N VAL A 115 -25.74 16.77 -6.97
CA VAL A 115 -24.48 16.70 -6.22
C VAL A 115 -23.64 17.91 -6.62
N GLU A 116 -23.14 18.64 -5.64
CA GLU A 116 -22.11 19.65 -5.83
C GLU A 116 -20.81 19.16 -5.20
N LEU A 117 -19.71 19.32 -5.95
CA LEU A 117 -18.37 18.96 -5.53
C LEU A 117 -17.49 20.23 -5.53
N SER A 118 -16.65 20.35 -4.51
CA SER A 118 -15.69 21.44 -4.37
C SER A 118 -14.39 20.89 -3.78
N THR A 119 -13.29 21.60 -4.04
CA THR A 119 -12.02 21.44 -3.32
C THR A 119 -11.61 19.97 -3.17
N VAL A 120 -11.21 19.38 -4.28
CA VAL A 120 -10.57 18.05 -4.29
C VAL A 120 -9.10 18.22 -3.94
N ARG A 121 -8.66 17.49 -2.92
CA ARG A 121 -7.25 17.40 -2.53
C ARG A 121 -6.84 15.94 -2.45
N MET A 122 -5.67 15.64 -2.99
CA MET A 122 -5.08 14.32 -2.92
C MET A 122 -3.67 14.45 -2.33
N ASP A 123 -3.47 13.85 -1.17
CA ASP A 123 -2.18 13.76 -0.51
C ASP A 123 -1.56 12.38 -0.80
N LEU A 124 -0.31 12.36 -1.23
CA LEU A 124 0.41 11.14 -1.60
C LEU A 124 1.58 10.92 -0.65
N TYR A 125 1.67 9.71 -0.12
CA TYR A 125 2.74 9.28 0.75
C TYR A 125 3.48 8.13 0.08
N SER A 126 4.73 8.37 -0.32
CA SER A 126 5.60 7.31 -0.81
C SER A 126 6.15 6.54 0.39
N LEU A 127 5.94 5.23 0.42
CA LEU A 127 6.66 4.36 1.32
C LEU A 127 8.13 4.26 0.89
N GLU A 128 8.99 4.03 1.88
CA GLU A 128 10.42 3.79 1.71
C GLU A 128 10.71 2.33 1.98
N ARG A 129 11.52 1.69 1.13
CA ARG A 129 11.92 0.30 1.34
C ARG A 129 12.84 0.21 2.54
N ASP A 130 12.48 -0.64 3.50
CA ASP A 130 13.29 -0.96 4.68
C ASP A 130 13.14 -2.46 4.96
N PRO A 131 14.16 -3.28 4.68
CA PRO A 131 14.12 -4.73 4.91
C PRO A 131 13.91 -5.13 6.38
N SER A 132 14.23 -4.24 7.33
CA SER A 132 14.03 -4.49 8.76
C SER A 132 12.57 -4.25 9.19
N ALA A 133 11.78 -3.56 8.37
CA ALA A 133 10.36 -3.40 8.63
C ALA A 133 9.63 -4.74 8.43
N PRO A 134 8.61 -5.06 9.24
CA PRO A 134 7.84 -6.30 9.14
C PRO A 134 7.24 -6.55 7.77
N PHE A 135 7.12 -5.49 6.99
CA PHE A 135 6.49 -5.48 5.68
C PHE A 135 7.44 -5.02 4.58
N GLY A 136 8.74 -4.87 4.87
CA GLY A 136 9.75 -4.44 3.92
C GLY A 136 9.70 -2.94 3.56
N PHE A 137 8.80 -2.18 4.17
CA PHE A 137 8.61 -0.75 3.93
C PHE A 137 8.29 0.02 5.21
N THR A 138 8.71 1.28 5.26
CA THR A 138 8.33 2.25 6.28
C THR A 138 7.59 3.42 5.64
N LEU A 139 6.64 4.03 6.37
CA LEU A 139 6.05 5.30 5.97
C LEU A 139 6.77 6.47 6.66
N PRO A 140 7.41 7.38 5.91
CA PRO A 140 7.98 8.60 6.46
C PRO A 140 6.86 9.57 6.86
N ILE A 141 6.82 9.96 8.12
CA ILE A 141 5.87 10.93 8.66
C ILE A 141 6.61 12.15 9.21
N SER A 142 6.08 13.33 8.91
CA SER A 142 6.50 14.60 9.52
C SER A 142 5.48 15.11 10.54
N ASN A 143 4.20 14.91 10.21
CA ASN A 143 3.05 15.15 11.06
C ASN A 143 1.92 14.23 10.59
N MET A 144 1.43 13.34 11.46
CA MET A 144 0.36 12.40 11.13
C MET A 144 -0.60 12.27 12.30
N THR A 145 -1.90 12.31 12.03
CA THR A 145 -2.92 12.04 13.04
C THR A 145 -3.59 10.71 12.73
N LEU A 146 -3.65 9.83 13.72
CA LEU A 146 -4.52 8.66 13.75
C LEU A 146 -5.81 9.04 14.50
N GLU A 147 -6.93 8.98 13.81
CA GLU A 147 -8.23 9.24 14.43
C GLU A 147 -8.70 8.00 15.22
N SER A 148 -9.12 8.22 16.46
CA SER A 148 -9.73 7.22 17.36
C SER A 148 -9.06 5.84 17.38
N PRO A 149 -7.75 5.74 17.66
CA PRO A 149 -7.11 4.43 17.80
C PRO A 149 -7.73 3.67 18.98
N PRO A 150 -7.97 2.35 18.86
CA PRO A 150 -8.52 1.53 19.94
C PRO A 150 -7.54 1.46 21.12
N ARG A 151 -8.05 0.99 22.28
CA ARG A 151 -7.46 1.09 23.64
C ARG A 151 -5.97 0.79 23.82
N GLN A 152 -5.33 0.04 22.93
CA GLN A 152 -3.89 -0.20 22.96
C GLN A 152 -3.29 -0.15 21.55
N SER A 153 -2.18 0.58 21.41
CA SER A 153 -1.46 0.72 20.15
C SER A 153 0.02 0.40 20.35
N LEU A 154 0.59 -0.38 19.43
CA LEU A 154 2.02 -0.53 19.27
C LEU A 154 2.43 0.14 17.97
N VAL A 155 3.47 0.96 18.03
CA VAL A 155 4.08 1.55 16.83
C VAL A 155 5.51 1.07 16.73
N GLN A 156 5.89 0.57 15.56
CA GLN A 156 7.28 0.35 15.23
C GLN A 156 7.79 1.53 14.43
N PHE A 157 8.86 2.16 14.89
CA PHE A 157 9.35 3.39 14.31
C PHE A 157 10.88 3.45 14.30
N LYS A 158 11.40 4.28 13.41
CA LYS A 158 12.81 4.71 13.34
C LYS A 158 12.84 6.23 13.23
N GLY A 159 13.88 6.87 13.75
CA GLY A 159 14.06 8.32 13.76
C GLY A 159 13.73 8.97 15.11
N GLU A 160 13.56 10.29 15.06
CA GLU A 160 13.38 11.14 16.24
C GLU A 160 12.10 11.96 16.12
N GLY A 161 11.28 11.93 17.16
CA GLY A 161 10.02 12.66 17.16
C GLY A 161 9.24 12.51 18.45
N SER A 162 7.94 12.69 18.35
CA SER A 162 7.03 12.47 19.45
C SER A 162 5.70 11.91 19.00
N VAL A 163 5.08 11.16 19.89
CA VAL A 163 3.67 10.78 19.79
C VAL A 163 2.92 11.46 20.92
N SER A 164 1.95 12.29 20.56
CA SER A 164 1.06 12.95 21.50
C SER A 164 -0.34 12.35 21.43
N SER A 165 -0.91 12.12 22.59
CA SER A 165 -2.26 11.60 22.74
C SER A 165 -2.87 12.20 23.99
N SER A 166 -4.02 12.87 23.84
CA SER A 166 -4.78 13.43 24.98
C SER A 166 -3.98 14.36 25.88
N GLY A 167 -3.14 15.22 25.28
CA GLY A 167 -2.31 16.18 26.01
C GLY A 167 -1.06 15.59 26.66
N GLN A 168 -0.87 14.26 26.63
CA GLN A 168 0.40 13.63 26.97
C GLN A 168 1.24 13.50 25.71
N SER A 169 2.53 13.81 25.81
CA SER A 169 3.49 13.67 24.71
C SER A 169 4.61 12.75 25.16
N TYR A 170 4.89 11.74 24.35
CA TYR A 170 5.99 10.80 24.54
C TYR A 170 7.05 11.08 23.50
N SER A 171 8.29 11.21 23.93
CA SER A 171 9.42 11.30 23.00
C SER A 171 9.71 9.92 22.42
N LEU A 172 9.86 9.88 21.10
CA LEU A 172 10.24 8.72 20.33
C LEU A 172 11.67 8.94 19.85
N ASN A 173 12.60 8.07 20.24
CA ASN A 173 13.98 8.13 19.79
C ASN A 173 14.50 6.72 19.48
N SER A 174 14.71 6.45 18.19
CA SER A 174 15.27 5.20 17.68
C SER A 174 16.00 5.49 16.37
N SER A 175 17.17 6.15 16.45
CA SER A 175 17.90 6.71 15.29
C SER A 175 18.25 5.68 14.22
N ASP A 176 18.76 4.52 14.62
CA ASP A 176 19.45 3.60 13.70
C ASP A 176 18.62 2.39 13.31
N GLU A 177 17.71 1.95 14.19
CA GLU A 177 16.95 0.71 14.03
C GLU A 177 15.45 0.92 14.30
N LEU A 178 14.62 0.00 13.80
CA LEU A 178 13.19 0.00 14.06
C LEU A 178 12.91 -0.51 15.48
N GLY A 179 12.52 0.41 16.36
CA GLY A 179 12.12 0.13 17.74
C GLY A 179 10.60 0.05 17.89
N TRP A 180 10.13 -0.78 18.82
CA TRP A 180 8.73 -0.81 19.21
C TRP A 180 8.46 0.12 20.39
N PHE A 181 7.42 0.94 20.25
CA PHE A 181 6.87 1.75 21.34
C PHE A 181 5.41 1.38 21.57
N ALA A 182 5.09 1.08 22.82
CA ALA A 182 3.74 0.80 23.25
C ALA A 182 3.16 2.05 23.91
N PHE A 183 1.95 2.43 23.49
CA PHE A 183 1.17 3.42 24.19
C PHE A 183 -0.26 2.92 24.35
N SER A 184 -0.84 3.15 25.53
CA SER A 184 -2.26 2.87 25.74
C SER A 184 -3.01 4.15 25.50
N PRO A 185 -3.72 4.29 24.38
CA PRO A 185 -4.71 5.31 24.29
C PRO A 185 -5.83 5.01 25.31
N GLY A 186 -6.00 5.87 26.31
CA GLY A 186 -7.21 5.94 27.13
C GLY A 186 -8.46 6.24 26.29
N SER A 187 -9.50 6.82 26.88
CA SER A 187 -10.74 7.19 26.18
C SER A 187 -10.52 8.34 25.16
N PHE A 188 -9.93 8.05 24.01
CA PHE A 188 -9.27 9.07 23.18
C PHE A 188 -9.90 9.25 21.80
N THR A 189 -9.87 10.48 21.31
CA THR A 189 -10.42 10.89 20.00
C THR A 189 -9.37 10.90 18.90
N ALA A 190 -8.08 11.15 19.21
CA ALA A 190 -6.99 11.17 18.23
C ALA A 190 -5.60 10.96 18.88
N THR A 191 -4.66 10.40 18.11
CA THR A 191 -3.23 10.32 18.40
C THR A 191 -2.44 11.02 17.30
N GLN A 192 -1.54 11.92 17.66
CA GLN A 192 -0.73 12.69 16.71
C GLN A 192 0.73 12.30 16.82
N PHE A 193 1.37 12.06 15.68
CA PHE A 193 2.80 11.85 15.53
C PHE A 193 3.42 13.10 14.93
N SER A 194 4.62 13.46 15.40
CA SER A 194 5.40 14.58 14.88
C SER A 194 6.90 14.30 14.93
N GLY A 195 7.68 15.04 14.15
CA GLY A 195 9.14 14.86 14.06
C GLY A 195 9.54 14.18 12.77
N ASP A 196 10.76 13.65 12.70
CA ASP A 196 11.24 12.88 11.55
C ASP A 196 11.20 11.38 11.90
N LEU A 197 10.02 10.79 11.71
CA LEU A 197 9.76 9.40 12.05
C LEU A 197 9.47 8.58 10.80
N LYS A 198 9.95 7.35 10.77
CA LYS A 198 9.62 6.34 9.78
C LYS A 198 8.87 5.21 10.46
N ILE A 199 7.60 5.05 10.12
CA ILE A 199 6.73 4.04 10.74
C ILE A 199 6.78 2.74 9.94
N GLY A 200 7.32 1.68 10.53
CA GLY A 200 7.34 0.35 9.91
C GLY A 200 6.01 -0.39 10.06
N ALA A 201 5.37 -0.26 11.22
CA ALA A 201 4.12 -0.94 11.51
C ALA A 201 3.32 -0.21 12.61
N ILE A 202 2.00 -0.29 12.53
CA ILE A 202 1.10 0.08 13.63
C ILE A 202 0.18 -1.10 13.89
N VAL A 203 0.18 -1.58 15.13
CA VAL A 203 -0.68 -2.65 15.59
C VAL A 203 -1.71 -2.05 16.54
N LEU A 204 -2.98 -2.19 16.20
CA LEU A 204 -4.09 -1.65 16.96
C LEU A 204 -4.86 -2.81 17.61
N GLY A 205 -5.04 -2.75 18.93
CA GLY A 205 -5.70 -3.79 19.73
C GLY A 205 -6.92 -3.24 20.47
N ASN A 206 -7.99 -4.05 20.51
CA ASN A 206 -9.25 -3.68 21.18
C ASN A 206 -9.25 -3.97 22.71
N SER A 207 -8.27 -4.71 23.21
CA SER A 207 -8.12 -5.13 24.62
C SER A 207 -6.72 -4.81 25.16
N GLN A 208 -6.59 -4.76 26.49
CA GLN A 208 -5.28 -4.73 27.15
C GLN A 208 -4.59 -6.08 26.92
N GLY A 209 -3.38 -6.08 26.34
CA GLY A 209 -2.62 -7.31 26.08
C GLY A 209 -1.68 -7.29 24.87
N LEU A 210 -1.49 -6.16 24.20
CA LEU A 210 -0.41 -6.03 23.23
C LEU A 210 0.90 -5.78 23.97
N ALA A 211 1.84 -6.72 23.89
CA ALA A 211 3.20 -6.53 24.40
C ALA A 211 4.17 -6.61 23.22
N PRO A 212 5.04 -5.61 23.01
CA PRO A 212 6.04 -5.70 21.96
C PRO A 212 7.01 -6.84 22.29
N LEU A 213 7.39 -7.63 21.28
CA LEU A 213 8.63 -8.40 21.36
C LEU A 213 9.79 -7.42 21.31
N LYS A 214 10.86 -7.67 22.07
CA LYS A 214 12.08 -6.86 21.99
C LYS A 214 12.58 -6.91 20.54
N SER A 215 13.03 -5.78 20.01
CA SER A 215 13.54 -5.61 18.63
C SER A 215 14.58 -6.67 18.21
N ASN A 216 15.24 -7.30 19.18
CA ASN A 216 16.35 -8.23 18.97
C ASN A 216 15.94 -9.71 19.06
N GLU A 217 14.66 -10.01 19.31
CA GLU A 217 14.11 -11.37 19.27
C GLU A 217 13.48 -11.67 17.90
N ALA A 218 14.11 -11.17 16.84
CA ALA A 218 13.92 -11.71 15.50
C ALA A 218 14.38 -13.18 15.55
N PHE A 219 13.44 -14.10 15.78
CA PHE A 219 13.71 -15.52 15.62
C PHE A 219 14.31 -15.75 14.22
N ASP A 220 15.37 -16.57 14.20
CA ASP A 220 16.18 -17.02 13.06
C ASP A 220 15.63 -16.62 11.67
N ASN A 221 16.46 -15.92 10.89
CA ASN A 221 16.29 -15.61 9.46
C ASN A 221 15.59 -14.30 9.07
N GLY A 222 15.50 -13.31 9.96
CA GLY A 222 15.05 -11.95 9.59
C GLY A 222 13.54 -11.80 9.38
N VAL A 223 12.73 -12.71 9.94
CA VAL A 223 11.26 -12.65 9.88
C VAL A 223 10.72 -11.87 11.08
N ALA A 224 9.95 -10.81 10.83
CA ALA A 224 9.34 -10.02 11.90
C ALA A 224 8.21 -10.80 12.62
N SER A 225 8.17 -10.67 13.95
CA SER A 225 7.21 -11.38 14.81
C SER A 225 6.52 -10.44 15.81
N ILE A 226 5.34 -10.85 16.27
CA ILE A 226 4.57 -10.18 17.32
C ILE A 226 4.07 -11.20 18.34
N THR A 227 4.01 -10.80 19.62
CA THR A 227 3.38 -11.60 20.67
C THR A 227 1.99 -11.04 20.97
N VAL A 228 1.01 -11.92 20.88
CA VAL A 228 -0.39 -11.62 21.15
C VAL A 228 -0.75 -12.32 22.45
N SER A 229 -1.04 -11.58 23.53
CA SER A 229 -1.40 -12.18 24.82
C SER A 229 -2.90 -12.25 25.10
N SER A 230 -3.74 -11.75 24.18
CA SER A 230 -5.20 -11.69 24.31
C SER A 230 -5.88 -12.18 23.02
N THR A 231 -7.06 -12.81 23.14
CA THR A 231 -7.88 -13.36 22.03
C THR A 231 -8.54 -12.29 21.14
N SER A 232 -7.93 -11.11 21.00
CA SER A 232 -8.56 -9.97 20.33
C SER A 232 -8.30 -9.93 18.83
N ALA A 233 -9.23 -9.30 18.10
CA ALA A 233 -9.03 -8.93 16.71
C ALA A 233 -7.83 -7.97 16.62
N ILE A 234 -6.86 -8.31 15.77
CA ILE A 234 -5.69 -7.47 15.51
C ILE A 234 -5.89 -6.79 14.16
N ILE A 235 -5.85 -5.46 14.20
CA ILE A 235 -5.89 -4.63 13.01
C ILE A 235 -4.45 -4.26 12.68
N PHE A 236 -3.98 -4.68 11.51
CA PHE A 236 -2.74 -4.15 10.94
C PHE A 236 -3.10 -2.96 10.07
N ALA A 237 -2.67 -1.79 10.50
CA ALA A 237 -2.93 -0.56 9.78
C ALA A 237 -1.74 -0.22 8.89
N ARG A 238 -1.62 -0.88 7.73
CA ARG A 238 -1.25 -0.32 6.41
C ARG A 238 -1.33 -1.43 5.34
N PRO A 239 -1.63 -1.08 4.08
CA PRO A 239 -1.85 -2.03 2.98
C PRO A 239 -0.56 -2.67 2.47
N PHE A 240 -0.60 -3.98 2.47
CA PHE A 240 0.44 -4.86 1.95
C PHE A 240 0.15 -5.29 0.53
N ALA A 241 1.16 -5.90 -0.11
CA ALA A 241 0.93 -6.77 -1.25
C ALA A 241 -0.12 -7.83 -0.89
N ARG A 242 -0.98 -8.20 -1.85
CA ARG A 242 -1.93 -9.30 -1.68
C ARG A 242 -1.20 -10.57 -1.19
N GLY A 243 -1.80 -11.27 -0.23
CA GLY A 243 -1.41 -12.65 0.12
C GLY A 243 -0.61 -12.86 1.40
N TYR A 244 -0.30 -11.85 2.20
CA TYR A 244 0.42 -12.06 3.46
C TYR A 244 -0.38 -12.94 4.45
N SER A 245 0.31 -13.63 5.37
CA SER A 245 -0.34 -14.50 6.37
C SER A 245 0.28 -14.35 7.76
N LEU A 246 -0.55 -14.46 8.80
CA LEU A 246 -0.07 -14.65 10.16
C LEU A 246 0.18 -16.13 10.38
N THR A 247 1.44 -16.46 10.66
CA THR A 247 1.90 -17.84 10.84
C THR A 247 2.29 -18.07 12.29
N SER A 248 1.80 -19.14 12.88
CA SER A 248 2.23 -19.66 14.18
C SER A 248 2.53 -21.16 14.04
N VAL A 249 3.03 -21.80 15.10
CA VAL A 249 3.36 -23.22 15.09
C VAL A 249 2.13 -24.04 14.71
N GLY A 250 2.13 -24.58 13.49
CA GLY A 250 1.05 -25.43 12.95
C GLY A 250 -0.15 -24.71 12.34
N PHE A 251 -0.18 -23.36 12.31
CA PHE A 251 -1.33 -22.61 11.78
C PHE A 251 -0.90 -21.41 10.95
N SER A 252 -1.58 -21.18 9.83
CA SER A 252 -1.49 -19.96 9.03
C SER A 252 -2.89 -19.35 8.90
N ARG A 253 -2.99 -18.03 9.09
CA ARG A 253 -4.23 -17.27 8.91
C ARG A 253 -4.02 -16.23 7.83
N SER A 254 -4.95 -16.16 6.89
CA SER A 254 -5.01 -15.09 5.91
C SER A 254 -5.80 -13.89 6.46
N PRO A 255 -5.43 -12.67 6.09
CA PRO A 255 -6.14 -11.46 6.48
C PRO A 255 -7.46 -11.35 5.73
N LEU A 256 -8.43 -10.69 6.36
CA LEU A 256 -9.60 -10.14 5.71
C LEU A 256 -9.28 -8.70 5.28
N GLN A 257 -9.50 -8.39 4.01
CA GLN A 257 -9.36 -7.01 3.51
C GLN A 257 -10.58 -6.19 3.96
N THR A 258 -10.34 -4.99 4.48
CA THR A 258 -11.39 -4.02 4.79
C THR A 258 -11.59 -3.04 3.63
N LEU A 259 -12.72 -2.34 3.62
CA LEU A 259 -13.10 -1.40 2.54
C LEU A 259 -12.13 -0.23 2.36
N ASP A 260 -11.37 0.10 3.41
CA ASP A 260 -10.32 1.14 3.44
C ASP A 260 -8.93 0.58 3.07
N GLY A 261 -8.85 -0.66 2.58
CA GLY A 261 -7.60 -1.31 2.17
C GLY A 261 -6.71 -1.70 3.33
N LEU A 262 -7.18 -1.61 4.57
CA LEU A 262 -6.52 -2.24 5.71
C LEU A 262 -6.79 -3.73 5.69
N ALA A 263 -6.04 -4.46 6.48
CA ALA A 263 -6.15 -5.89 6.47
C ALA A 263 -6.11 -6.42 7.92
N VAL A 264 -7.17 -7.17 8.23
CA VAL A 264 -7.63 -7.45 9.58
C VAL A 264 -7.59 -8.96 9.81
N PHE A 265 -7.12 -9.36 10.99
CA PHE A 265 -7.19 -10.74 11.43
C PHE A 265 -8.18 -10.85 12.58
N LEU A 266 -9.19 -11.68 12.38
CA LEU A 266 -10.19 -12.00 13.38
C LEU A 266 -9.81 -13.30 14.11
N ASP A 267 -10.21 -13.38 15.38
CA ASP A 267 -10.10 -14.58 16.23
C ASP A 267 -8.69 -15.17 16.31
N VAL A 268 -7.67 -14.30 16.43
CA VAL A 268 -6.28 -14.71 16.64
C VAL A 268 -6.13 -15.16 18.09
N SER A 269 -5.78 -16.44 18.29
CA SER A 269 -5.50 -16.97 19.64
C SER A 269 -4.26 -16.31 20.23
N PRO A 270 -4.10 -16.28 21.56
CA PRO A 270 -2.84 -15.84 22.16
C PRO A 270 -1.69 -16.73 21.72
N GLY A 271 -0.55 -16.12 21.39
CA GLY A 271 0.62 -16.82 20.88
C GLY A 271 1.65 -15.89 20.24
N ILE A 272 2.74 -16.48 19.76
CA ILE A 272 3.75 -15.80 18.95
C ILE A 272 3.40 -16.05 17.48
N TYR A 273 3.36 -14.96 16.71
CA TYR A 273 3.04 -14.99 15.29
C TYR A 273 4.15 -14.33 14.49
N SER A 274 4.55 -14.99 13.41
CA SER A 274 5.42 -14.46 12.37
C SER A 274 4.57 -13.94 11.21
N VAL A 275 4.89 -12.76 10.71
CA VAL A 275 4.28 -12.23 9.49
C VAL A 275 5.03 -12.82 8.29
N SER A 276 4.34 -13.58 7.45
CA SER A 276 4.91 -14.09 6.20
C SER A 276 4.37 -13.33 4.99
N VAL A 277 5.27 -12.94 4.09
CA VAL A 277 4.96 -12.28 2.83
C VAL A 277 5.27 -13.26 1.69
N PRO A 278 4.29 -14.02 1.17
CA PRO A 278 4.56 -15.02 0.13
C PRO A 278 5.07 -14.41 -1.18
N ALA A 279 4.80 -13.13 -1.41
CA ALA A 279 5.29 -12.41 -2.58
C ALA A 279 6.82 -12.31 -2.60
N LEU A 280 7.51 -12.19 -1.45
CA LEU A 280 8.98 -12.10 -1.42
C LEU A 280 9.64 -13.42 -1.84
N GLY A 281 9.18 -14.55 -1.29
CA GLY A 281 9.71 -15.87 -1.68
C GLY A 281 9.40 -16.21 -3.12
N THR A 282 8.21 -15.86 -3.61
CA THR A 282 7.83 -16.08 -5.02
C THR A 282 8.64 -15.18 -5.97
N LEU A 283 8.90 -13.92 -5.60
CA LEU A 283 9.75 -12.99 -6.35
C LEU A 283 11.22 -13.43 -6.35
N GLU A 284 11.75 -13.92 -5.23
CA GLU A 284 13.11 -14.47 -5.17
C GLU A 284 13.24 -15.72 -6.05
N VAL A 285 12.29 -16.65 -5.98
CA VAL A 285 12.29 -17.85 -6.83
C VAL A 285 12.18 -17.46 -8.30
N ALA A 286 11.29 -16.53 -8.65
CA ALA A 286 11.14 -16.05 -10.02
C ALA A 286 12.40 -15.31 -10.50
N TYR A 287 13.02 -14.51 -9.64
CA TYR A 287 14.28 -13.81 -9.93
C TYR A 287 15.42 -14.81 -10.15
N LEU A 288 15.59 -15.79 -9.28
CA LEU A 288 16.62 -16.83 -9.41
C LEU A 288 16.40 -17.70 -10.65
N ALA A 289 15.16 -18.05 -10.96
CA ALA A 289 14.82 -18.77 -12.19
C ALA A 289 15.16 -17.94 -13.44
N SER A 290 14.83 -16.64 -13.42
CA SER A 290 15.15 -15.72 -14.51
C SER A 290 16.66 -15.54 -14.68
N LEU A 291 17.39 -15.40 -13.57
CA LEU A 291 18.85 -15.32 -13.56
C LEU A 291 19.47 -16.60 -14.14
N GLY A 292 18.98 -17.78 -13.73
CA GLY A 292 19.41 -19.07 -14.26
C GLY A 292 19.18 -19.20 -15.77
N LEU A 293 18.03 -18.72 -16.27
CA LEU A 293 17.73 -18.69 -17.70
C LEU A 293 18.66 -17.76 -18.48
N ILE A 294 18.92 -16.55 -17.96
CA ILE A 294 19.86 -15.59 -18.58
C ILE A 294 21.27 -16.19 -18.66
N VAL A 295 21.75 -16.80 -17.57
CA VAL A 295 23.05 -17.48 -17.53
C VAL A 295 23.08 -18.64 -18.53
N GLY A 296 22.01 -19.43 -18.61
CA GLY A 296 21.90 -20.53 -19.60
C GLY A 296 22.00 -20.04 -21.04
N ILE A 297 21.33 -18.93 -21.38
CA ILE A 297 21.42 -18.30 -22.71
C ILE A 297 22.84 -17.81 -22.98
N LEU A 298 23.49 -17.15 -22.01
CA LEU A 298 24.87 -16.68 -22.14
C LEU A 298 25.84 -17.84 -22.40
N VAL A 299 25.70 -18.94 -21.66
CA VAL A 299 26.55 -20.12 -21.84
C VAL A 299 26.31 -20.78 -23.20
N ALA A 300 25.05 -20.93 -23.63
CA ALA A 300 24.72 -21.52 -24.92
C ALA A 300 25.25 -20.67 -26.09
N THR A 301 25.07 -19.35 -26.04
CA THR A 301 25.57 -18.42 -27.06
C THR A 301 27.09 -18.34 -27.11
N LEU A 302 27.77 -18.42 -25.96
CA LEU A 302 29.23 -18.54 -25.89
C LEU A 302 29.72 -19.86 -26.46
N ALA A 303 29.06 -20.97 -26.14
CA ALA A 303 29.41 -22.30 -26.66
C ALA A 303 29.24 -22.37 -28.19
N GLU A 304 28.17 -21.78 -28.73
CA GLU A 304 27.93 -21.69 -30.17
C GLU A 304 28.92 -20.76 -30.88
N SER A 305 29.29 -19.64 -30.25
CA SER A 305 30.32 -18.75 -30.78
C SER A 305 31.69 -19.43 -30.82
N LEU A 306 32.02 -20.23 -29.80
CA LEU A 306 33.26 -21.01 -29.75
C LEU A 306 33.26 -22.12 -30.78
N SER A 307 32.17 -22.86 -30.96
CA SER A 307 32.08 -23.92 -31.97
C SER A 307 32.24 -23.37 -33.39
N GLN A 308 31.61 -22.23 -33.69
CA GLN A 308 31.77 -21.54 -34.98
C GLN A 308 33.21 -21.05 -35.22
N LEU A 309 33.89 -20.54 -34.18
CA LEU A 309 35.31 -20.16 -34.28
C LEU A 309 36.21 -21.37 -34.54
N PHE A 310 35.94 -22.51 -33.90
CA PHE A 310 36.65 -23.76 -34.15
C PHE A 310 36.43 -24.26 -35.59
N GLU A 311 35.20 -24.34 -36.09
CA GLU A 311 34.94 -24.76 -37.48
C GLU A 311 35.60 -23.82 -38.51
N LYS A 312 35.58 -22.52 -38.26
CA LYS A 312 36.19 -21.52 -39.15
C LYS A 312 37.73 -21.59 -39.13
N SER A 313 38.33 -21.96 -38.01
CA SER A 313 39.79 -22.16 -37.92
C SER A 313 40.23 -23.46 -38.59
N VAL A 314 39.49 -24.56 -38.40
CA VAL A 314 39.75 -25.85 -39.07
C VAL A 314 39.63 -25.72 -40.58
N SER A 315 38.56 -25.10 -41.09
CA SER A 315 38.36 -24.90 -42.54
C SER A 315 39.41 -23.99 -43.19
N ARG A 316 39.99 -23.03 -42.46
CA ARG A 316 41.14 -22.24 -42.93
C ARG A 316 42.42 -23.07 -43.00
N PHE A 317 42.64 -23.95 -42.02
CA PHE A 317 43.82 -24.82 -41.99
C PHE A 317 43.78 -25.84 -43.13
N GLU A 318 42.61 -26.41 -43.41
CA GLU A 318 42.42 -27.34 -44.55
C GLU A 318 42.60 -26.69 -45.93
N ARG A 319 42.27 -25.40 -46.08
CA ARG A 319 42.53 -24.66 -47.32
C ARG A 319 44.01 -24.35 -47.49
N ALA A 320 44.68 -23.88 -46.43
CA ALA A 320 46.11 -23.59 -46.47
C ALA A 320 46.96 -24.84 -46.79
N GLY A 321 46.52 -26.04 -46.40
CA GLY A 321 47.19 -27.30 -46.74
C GLY A 321 46.91 -27.84 -48.16
N ARG A 322 45.92 -27.30 -48.89
CA ARG A 322 45.67 -27.65 -50.30
C ARG A 322 46.38 -26.73 -51.29
N ASP A 323 46.73 -25.52 -50.85
CA ASP A 323 47.38 -24.49 -51.67
C ASP A 323 48.92 -24.51 -51.54
N ALA A 324 49.48 -25.45 -50.77
CA ALA A 324 50.92 -25.68 -50.57
C ALA A 324 51.38 -26.97 -51.27
#